data_AF-A0A2P4Q3N9-F1
#
_entry.id   AF-A0A2P4Q3N9-F1
#
_cell.length_a   1.000
_cell.length_b   1.000
_cell.length_c   1.000
_cell.angle_alpha   90.00
_cell.angle_beta   90.00
_cell.angle_gamma   90.00
#
_symmetry.space_group_name_H-M   'P 1'
#
loop_
_entity.id
_entity.type
_entity.pdbx_description
1 polymer ?
#
loop_
_entity_poly.entity_id
_entity_poly.type
_entity_poly.pdbx_seq_one_letter_code
_entity_poly.pdbx_strand_id
1 'polypeptide(L)'
;MEWYHVWNAGYINHKREHDLGVIEPEECLACEICNPIEREVSAAFKKFWDALFKFEDTILMYNNVTHKELLNLLSMDNREREDTIHKGKCRNIVDRIIESIRYRQQPKMKEKGLRIIIVVIVRDCIEGDLENEVFDRLIGCPEIMEHGYILEDWDVENRFQKFWDWYNTILENEMKAIHVKKLAIKLFRDLLYKETEDLLRREEVVELIIQIEYQNRWGVDTQEEKDAWKRLIQKVRQRFIDTKQFTREPEDPESASPESYELEDSD
;
A
#
# COMPACT_ATOMS: atom_id res chain seq x y z
N MET A 1 5.79 -5.62 -10.48
CA MET A 1 4.39 -5.84 -10.04
C MET A 1 3.92 -7.21 -10.51
N GLU A 2 3.25 -7.96 -9.63
CA GLU A 2 2.79 -9.35 -9.88
C GLU A 2 1.77 -9.42 -11.02
N TRP A 3 0.88 -8.42 -11.15
CA TRP A 3 -0.13 -8.36 -12.21
C TRP A 3 0.37 -7.75 -13.53
N TYR A 4 1.63 -7.32 -13.65
CA TYR A 4 2.07 -6.59 -14.86
C TYR A 4 1.94 -7.43 -16.14
N HIS A 5 2.35 -8.71 -16.11
CA HIS A 5 2.28 -9.61 -17.28
C HIS A 5 0.82 -9.85 -17.69
N VAL A 6 0.01 -10.08 -16.67
CA VAL A 6 -1.42 -9.86 -16.55
C VAL A 6 -2.04 -8.81 -17.47
N TRP A 7 -1.97 -7.60 -16.94
CA TRP A 7 -2.41 -6.37 -17.57
C TRP A 7 -1.81 -6.16 -18.96
N ASN A 8 -0.52 -6.47 -19.18
CA ASN A 8 0.12 -6.25 -20.46
C ASN A 8 -0.44 -7.19 -21.53
N ALA A 9 -0.70 -8.45 -21.19
CA ALA A 9 -1.36 -9.40 -22.09
C ALA A 9 -2.79 -8.94 -22.42
N GLY A 10 -3.55 -8.51 -21.41
CA GLY A 10 -4.89 -7.95 -21.58
C GLY A 10 -4.90 -6.74 -22.51
N TYR A 11 -4.01 -5.77 -22.27
CA TYR A 11 -3.85 -4.58 -23.11
C TYR A 11 -3.49 -4.94 -24.56
N ILE A 12 -2.53 -5.86 -24.78
CA ILE A 12 -2.14 -6.27 -26.14
C ILE A 12 -3.31 -6.95 -26.86
N ASN A 13 -4.07 -7.80 -26.16
CA ASN A 13 -5.24 -8.45 -26.74
C ASN A 13 -6.30 -7.42 -27.13
N HIS A 14 -6.66 -6.53 -26.21
CA HIS A 14 -7.61 -5.45 -26.45
C HIS A 14 -7.18 -4.53 -27.60
N LYS A 15 -5.89 -4.22 -27.72
CA LYS A 15 -5.37 -3.42 -28.84
C LYS A 15 -5.61 -4.09 -30.19
N ARG A 16 -5.48 -5.42 -30.26
CA ARG A 16 -5.78 -6.17 -31.50
C ARG A 16 -7.26 -6.12 -31.85
N GLU A 17 -8.16 -6.05 -30.88
CA GLU A 17 -9.61 -5.91 -31.14
C GLU A 17 -9.91 -4.59 -31.88
N HIS A 18 -9.23 -3.50 -31.49
CA HIS A 18 -9.29 -2.25 -32.24
C HIS A 18 -8.76 -2.40 -33.67
N ASP A 19 -7.62 -3.06 -33.85
CA ASP A 19 -7.03 -3.28 -35.18
C ASP A 19 -7.93 -4.14 -36.09
N LEU A 20 -8.73 -5.04 -35.49
CA LEU A 20 -9.71 -5.89 -36.18
C LEU A 20 -11.07 -5.21 -36.40
N GLY A 21 -11.26 -3.99 -35.88
CA GLY A 21 -12.51 -3.24 -36.04
C GLY A 21 -13.69 -3.80 -35.23
N VAL A 22 -13.43 -4.41 -34.06
CA VAL A 22 -14.48 -4.84 -33.14
C VAL A 22 -15.29 -3.62 -32.68
N ILE A 23 -16.62 -3.71 -32.77
CA ILE A 23 -17.54 -2.56 -32.57
C ILE A 23 -17.70 -2.19 -31.09
N GLU A 24 -17.55 -3.17 -30.19
CA GLU A 24 -17.63 -3.00 -28.73
C GLU A 24 -16.57 -3.89 -28.04
N PRO A 25 -15.29 -3.50 -28.08
CA PRO A 25 -14.25 -4.23 -27.36
C PRO A 25 -14.47 -4.11 -25.85
N GLU A 26 -13.96 -5.07 -25.08
CA GLU A 26 -14.04 -5.04 -23.62
C GLU A 26 -13.41 -3.75 -23.06
N GLU A 27 -13.91 -3.23 -21.93
CA GLU A 27 -13.40 -1.99 -21.36
C GLU A 27 -11.94 -2.16 -20.88
N CYS A 28 -11.02 -1.38 -21.45
CA CYS A 28 -9.62 -1.37 -21.05
C CYS A 28 -9.23 0.02 -20.51
N LEU A 29 -8.97 0.10 -19.20
CA LEU A 29 -8.60 1.36 -18.53
C LEU A 29 -7.33 1.98 -19.09
N ALA A 30 -6.38 1.19 -19.58
CA ALA A 30 -5.11 1.66 -20.14
C ALA A 30 -5.20 2.06 -21.62
N CYS A 31 -6.26 1.67 -22.33
CA CYS A 31 -6.36 1.87 -23.76
C CYS A 31 -6.53 3.35 -24.12
N GLU A 32 -5.57 3.89 -24.86
CA GLU A 32 -5.57 5.27 -25.32
C GLU A 32 -6.60 5.55 -26.43
N ILE A 33 -7.10 4.50 -27.11
CA ILE A 33 -8.19 4.63 -28.09
C ILE A 33 -9.55 4.67 -27.38
N CYS A 34 -9.76 3.82 -26.36
CA CYS A 34 -10.98 3.85 -25.55
C CYS A 34 -11.09 5.12 -24.70
N ASN A 35 -9.96 5.59 -24.19
CA ASN A 35 -9.89 6.69 -23.23
C ASN A 35 -9.07 7.88 -23.77
N PRO A 36 -9.41 8.43 -24.94
CA PRO A 36 -8.62 9.49 -25.55
C PRO A 36 -8.66 10.74 -24.67
N ILE A 37 -7.53 11.44 -24.57
CA ILE A 37 -7.46 12.70 -23.83
C ILE A 37 -8.37 13.73 -24.51
N GLU A 38 -9.44 14.13 -23.81
CA GLU A 38 -10.49 14.96 -24.39
C GLU A 38 -10.10 16.45 -24.49
N ARG A 39 -9.18 16.92 -23.64
CA ARG A 39 -8.85 18.35 -23.45
C ARG A 39 -7.39 18.56 -23.04
N GLU A 40 -6.95 19.83 -23.05
CA GLU A 40 -5.67 20.18 -22.44
C GLU A 40 -5.66 19.80 -20.95
N VAL A 41 -4.58 19.14 -20.52
CA VAL A 41 -4.37 18.75 -19.12
C VAL A 41 -3.94 19.93 -18.26
N SER A 42 -4.36 19.94 -17.00
CA SER A 42 -4.07 21.02 -16.05
C SER A 42 -2.58 21.14 -15.74
N ALA A 43 -2.13 22.32 -15.27
CA ALA A 43 -0.76 22.51 -14.80
C ALA A 43 -0.42 21.56 -13.63
N ALA A 44 -1.38 21.31 -12.74
CA ALA A 44 -1.25 20.34 -11.65
C ALA A 44 -1.03 18.92 -12.18
N PHE A 45 -1.76 18.51 -13.23
CA PHE A 45 -1.56 17.20 -13.86
C PHE A 45 -0.18 17.09 -14.51
N LYS A 46 0.28 18.13 -15.22
CA LYS A 46 1.64 18.16 -15.81
C LYS A 46 2.72 17.99 -14.74
N LYS A 47 2.63 18.76 -13.64
CA LYS A 47 3.54 18.65 -12.50
C LYS A 47 3.51 17.25 -11.86
N PHE A 48 2.32 16.68 -11.68
CA PHE A 48 2.16 15.32 -11.16
C PHE A 48 2.84 14.30 -12.08
N TRP A 49 2.61 14.39 -13.38
CA TRP A 49 3.15 13.47 -14.36
C TRP A 49 4.68 13.53 -14.40
N ASP A 50 5.24 14.74 -14.42
CA ASP A 50 6.69 14.95 -14.42
C ASP A 50 7.33 14.41 -13.14
N ALA A 51 6.67 14.58 -11.98
CA ALA A 51 7.12 14.01 -10.72
C ALA A 51 7.05 12.47 -10.71
N LEU A 52 5.92 11.89 -11.13
CA LEU A 52 5.74 10.44 -11.16
C LEU A 52 6.76 9.77 -12.09
N PHE A 53 7.05 10.38 -13.24
CA PHE A 53 8.05 9.87 -14.18
C PHE A 53 9.47 9.86 -13.60
N LYS A 54 9.81 10.78 -12.69
CA LYS A 54 11.11 10.77 -11.98
C LYS A 54 11.22 9.58 -11.02
N PHE A 55 10.11 9.11 -10.46
CA PHE A 55 10.07 7.94 -9.58
C PHE A 55 9.99 6.61 -10.34
N GLU A 56 9.18 6.57 -11.41
CA GLU A 56 8.94 5.38 -12.22
C GLU A 56 9.11 5.71 -13.70
N ASP A 57 10.35 5.64 -14.17
CA ASP A 57 10.73 5.95 -15.54
C ASP A 57 10.24 4.91 -16.57
N THR A 58 9.72 3.76 -16.13
CA THR A 58 9.14 2.75 -17.03
C THR A 58 7.80 3.18 -17.61
N ILE A 59 7.15 4.17 -17.01
CA ILE A 59 5.90 4.74 -17.51
C ILE A 59 6.10 5.30 -18.93
N LEU A 60 5.09 5.09 -19.79
CA LEU A 60 5.09 5.48 -21.19
C LEU A 60 4.09 6.60 -21.48
N MET A 61 2.84 6.41 -21.09
CA MET A 61 1.74 7.31 -21.42
C MET A 61 0.63 7.22 -20.38
N TYR A 62 -0.10 8.32 -20.24
CA TYR A 62 -1.37 8.40 -19.54
C TYR A 62 -2.50 8.54 -20.54
N ASN A 63 -3.73 8.39 -20.04
CA ASN A 63 -4.93 8.62 -20.81
C ASN A 63 -5.96 9.42 -19.98
N ASN A 64 -7.18 9.54 -20.49
CA ASN A 64 -8.22 10.33 -19.86
C ASN A 64 -8.70 9.78 -18.51
N VAL A 65 -8.60 8.47 -18.27
CA VAL A 65 -8.88 7.86 -16.95
C VAL A 65 -7.87 8.36 -15.94
N THR A 66 -6.57 8.28 -16.26
CA THR A 66 -5.49 8.77 -15.37
C THR A 66 -5.71 10.24 -14.99
N HIS A 67 -6.08 11.07 -15.97
CA HIS A 67 -6.36 12.49 -15.73
C HIS A 67 -7.58 12.73 -14.84
N LYS A 68 -8.72 12.08 -15.13
CA LYS A 68 -9.95 12.22 -14.34
C LYS A 68 -9.74 11.74 -12.90
N GLU A 69 -9.07 10.61 -12.72
CA GLU A 69 -8.82 10.05 -11.39
C GLU A 69 -7.81 10.88 -10.59
N LEU A 70 -6.80 11.49 -11.21
CA LEU A 70 -5.95 12.44 -10.49
C LEU A 70 -6.76 13.65 -9.98
N LEU A 71 -7.69 14.18 -10.79
CA LEU A 71 -8.56 15.27 -10.34
C LEU A 71 -9.47 14.84 -9.19
N ASN A 72 -9.98 13.61 -9.23
CA ASN A 72 -10.72 13.03 -8.11
C ASN A 72 -9.84 12.97 -6.86
N LEU A 73 -8.58 12.52 -6.99
CA LEU A 73 -7.64 12.43 -5.87
C LEU A 73 -7.30 13.81 -5.27
N LEU A 74 -7.06 14.81 -6.11
CA LEU A 74 -6.82 16.21 -5.72
C LEU A 74 -8.03 16.86 -5.04
N SER A 75 -9.25 16.37 -5.32
CA SER A 75 -10.47 16.87 -4.67
C SER A 75 -10.69 16.29 -3.26
N MET A 76 -9.89 15.29 -2.87
CA MET A 76 -10.01 14.66 -1.56
C MET A 76 -9.24 15.43 -0.48
N ASP A 77 -9.83 15.50 0.70
CA ASP A 77 -9.13 15.96 1.89
C ASP A 77 -7.90 15.08 2.18
N ASN A 78 -6.82 15.69 2.67
CA ASN A 78 -5.57 14.96 2.91
C ASN A 78 -5.74 13.86 3.97
N ARG A 79 -6.51 14.12 5.03
CA ARG A 79 -6.76 13.12 6.08
C ARG A 79 -7.56 11.94 5.52
N GLU A 80 -8.55 12.21 4.67
CA GLU A 80 -9.32 11.16 3.99
C GLU A 80 -8.41 10.29 3.09
N ARG A 81 -7.45 10.90 2.39
CA ARG A 81 -6.45 10.17 1.58
C ARG A 81 -5.59 9.26 2.44
N GLU A 82 -5.05 9.78 3.54
CA GLU A 82 -4.18 9.04 4.46
C GLU A 82 -4.93 7.88 5.15
N ASP A 83 -6.19 8.09 5.54
CA ASP A 83 -7.01 7.07 6.22
C ASP A 83 -7.46 5.93 5.27
N THR A 84 -7.60 6.21 3.97
CA THR A 84 -8.19 5.29 2.98
C THR A 84 -7.22 4.79 1.90
N ILE A 85 -5.90 5.00 2.07
CA ILE A 85 -4.89 4.62 1.07
C ILE A 85 -4.82 3.10 0.82
N HIS A 86 -5.09 2.29 1.84
CA HIS A 86 -5.07 0.82 1.73
C HIS A 86 -6.45 0.21 1.55
N LYS A 87 -7.53 0.99 1.74
CA LYS A 87 -8.92 0.54 1.58
C LYS A 87 -9.88 1.70 1.32
N GLY A 88 -10.86 1.49 0.46
CA GLY A 88 -11.90 2.48 0.19
C GLY A 88 -11.51 3.46 -0.92
N LYS A 89 -11.96 4.71 -0.77
CA LYS A 89 -12.01 5.67 -1.88
C LYS A 89 -10.63 6.05 -2.42
N CYS A 90 -9.67 6.39 -1.56
CA CYS A 90 -8.32 6.76 -2.00
C CYS A 90 -7.64 5.57 -2.71
N ARG A 91 -7.66 4.37 -2.11
CA ARG A 91 -7.18 3.14 -2.76
C ARG A 91 -7.78 2.96 -4.15
N ASN A 92 -9.12 3.02 -4.28
CA ASN A 92 -9.79 2.79 -5.57
C ASN A 92 -9.38 3.81 -6.64
N ILE A 93 -9.25 5.08 -6.26
CA ILE A 93 -8.82 6.13 -7.19
C ILE A 93 -7.37 5.90 -7.63
N VAL A 94 -6.48 5.63 -6.68
CA VAL A 94 -5.05 5.40 -6.96
C VAL A 94 -4.82 4.13 -7.78
N ASP A 95 -5.57 3.06 -7.51
CA ASP A 95 -5.53 1.82 -8.29
C ASP A 95 -5.95 2.08 -9.74
N ARG A 96 -7.02 2.84 -9.97
CA ARG A 96 -7.44 3.25 -11.32
C ARG A 96 -6.41 4.14 -12.02
N ILE A 97 -5.70 5.00 -11.29
CA ILE A 97 -4.56 5.76 -11.84
C ILE A 97 -3.48 4.79 -12.31
N ILE A 98 -3.05 3.86 -11.45
CA ILE A 98 -1.98 2.89 -11.77
C ILE A 98 -2.38 2.00 -12.95
N GLU A 99 -3.59 1.45 -12.96
CA GLU A 99 -4.09 0.54 -14.00
C GLU A 99 -4.30 1.23 -15.36
N SER A 100 -4.60 2.53 -15.36
CA SER A 100 -4.80 3.31 -16.59
C SER A 100 -3.51 3.82 -17.22
N ILE A 101 -2.38 3.77 -16.48
CA ILE A 101 -1.08 4.15 -17.01
C ILE A 101 -0.52 3.02 -17.86
N ARG A 102 0.04 3.37 -19.02
CA ARG A 102 0.79 2.41 -19.83
C ARG A 102 2.26 2.42 -19.43
N TYR A 103 2.82 1.22 -19.28
CA TYR A 103 4.23 1.01 -18.98
C TYR A 103 4.97 0.39 -20.16
N ARG A 104 6.23 0.79 -20.37
CA ARG A 104 7.14 0.24 -21.39
C ARG A 104 7.63 -1.17 -21.05
N GLN A 105 7.78 -1.42 -19.76
CA GLN A 105 8.26 -2.66 -19.17
C GLN A 105 7.72 -2.77 -17.76
N GLN A 106 8.01 -3.88 -17.07
CA GLN A 106 7.60 -4.06 -15.69
C GLN A 106 8.13 -2.91 -14.81
N PRO A 107 7.28 -2.25 -14.02
CA PRO A 107 7.70 -1.17 -13.12
C PRO A 107 8.70 -1.64 -12.09
N LYS A 108 9.65 -0.75 -11.77
CA LYS A 108 10.68 -0.99 -10.75
C LYS A 108 10.08 -0.97 -9.36
N MET A 109 9.12 -0.08 -9.12
CA MET A 109 8.39 0.00 -7.88
C MET A 109 7.35 -1.11 -7.74
N LYS A 110 7.12 -1.55 -6.51
CA LYS A 110 5.95 -2.37 -6.16
C LYS A 110 4.69 -1.49 -6.23
N GLU A 111 3.54 -2.12 -6.48
CA GLU A 111 2.25 -1.42 -6.58
C GLU A 111 1.94 -0.58 -5.33
N LYS A 112 2.12 -1.17 -4.14
CA LYS A 112 1.98 -0.46 -2.87
C LYS A 112 2.94 0.72 -2.74
N GLY A 113 4.12 0.64 -3.35
CA GLY A 113 5.05 1.75 -3.43
C GLY A 113 4.51 2.87 -4.32
N LEU A 114 4.02 2.52 -5.52
CA LEU A 114 3.39 3.48 -6.42
C LEU A 114 2.19 4.17 -5.77
N ARG A 115 1.37 3.44 -5.00
CA ARG A 115 0.25 4.03 -4.26
C ARG A 115 0.70 5.15 -3.33
N ILE A 116 1.70 4.87 -2.48
CA ILE A 116 2.24 5.84 -1.53
C ILE A 116 2.89 7.02 -2.27
N ILE A 117 3.69 6.76 -3.31
CA ILE A 117 4.34 7.82 -4.09
C ILE A 117 3.31 8.73 -4.77
N ILE A 118 2.24 8.19 -5.33
CA ILE A 118 1.17 9.00 -5.94
C ILE A 118 0.55 9.94 -4.89
N VAL A 119 0.25 9.45 -3.69
CA VAL A 119 -0.29 10.30 -2.61
C VAL A 119 0.73 11.35 -2.16
N VAL A 120 2.01 10.98 -2.00
CA VAL A 120 3.08 11.92 -1.64
C VAL A 120 3.24 13.01 -2.69
N ILE A 121 3.22 12.68 -3.99
CA ILE A 121 3.29 13.70 -5.05
C ILE A 121 2.11 14.66 -4.94
N VAL A 122 0.88 14.16 -4.79
CA VAL A 122 -0.31 15.02 -4.68
C VAL A 122 -0.20 15.93 -3.46
N ARG A 123 0.08 15.38 -2.28
CA ARG A 123 0.14 16.15 -1.03
C ARG A 123 1.32 17.12 -1.01
N ASP A 124 2.51 16.64 -1.28
CA ASP A 124 3.73 17.41 -1.01
C ASP A 124 4.18 18.18 -2.26
N CYS A 125 4.20 17.55 -3.44
CA CYS A 125 4.64 18.23 -4.66
C CYS A 125 3.57 19.18 -5.21
N ILE A 126 2.29 18.76 -5.27
CA ILE A 126 1.23 19.57 -5.90
C ILE A 126 0.64 20.57 -4.91
N GLU A 127 0.18 20.12 -3.75
CA GLU A 127 -0.51 20.96 -2.77
C GLU A 127 0.47 21.72 -1.86
N GLY A 128 1.58 21.09 -1.47
CA GLY A 128 2.59 21.66 -0.59
C GLY A 128 3.70 22.47 -1.30
N ASP A 129 3.84 22.33 -2.61
CA ASP A 129 4.95 22.90 -3.40
C ASP A 129 6.37 22.49 -2.92
N LEU A 130 6.50 21.28 -2.36
CA LEU A 130 7.72 20.72 -1.77
C LEU A 130 8.45 19.76 -2.72
N GLU A 131 8.34 19.96 -4.02
CA GLU A 131 8.86 19.03 -5.05
C GLU A 131 10.35 18.67 -4.84
N ASN A 132 11.19 19.67 -4.58
CA ASN A 132 12.63 19.45 -4.38
C ASN A 132 12.90 18.65 -3.11
N GLU A 133 12.19 18.93 -2.02
CA GLU A 133 12.37 18.24 -0.73
C GLU A 133 11.96 16.77 -0.84
N VAL A 134 10.86 16.51 -1.54
CA VAL A 134 10.38 15.16 -1.83
C VAL A 134 11.41 14.39 -2.65
N PHE A 135 11.97 15.00 -3.69
CA PHE A 135 12.97 14.34 -4.53
C PHE A 135 14.29 14.11 -3.82
N ASP A 136 14.81 15.10 -3.09
CA ASP A 136 16.05 14.96 -2.32
C ASP A 136 15.93 13.85 -1.26
N ARG A 137 14.73 13.66 -0.69
CA ARG A 137 14.44 12.63 0.30
C ARG A 137 14.24 11.24 -0.30
N LEU A 138 13.52 11.14 -1.43
CA LEU A 138 13.01 9.86 -1.93
C LEU A 138 13.76 9.30 -3.14
N ILE A 139 14.39 10.13 -3.97
CA ILE A 139 15.18 9.64 -5.10
C ILE A 139 16.45 8.98 -4.57
N GLY A 140 16.64 7.71 -4.92
CA GLY A 140 17.76 6.91 -4.41
C GLY A 140 17.63 6.51 -2.94
N CYS A 141 16.44 6.68 -2.34
CA CYS A 141 16.16 6.23 -0.98
C CYS A 141 16.43 4.72 -0.85
N PRO A 142 17.30 4.28 0.09
CA PRO A 142 17.62 2.86 0.26
C PRO A 142 16.38 1.98 0.47
N GLU A 143 15.38 2.43 1.24
CA GLU A 143 14.14 1.68 1.47
C GLU A 143 13.41 1.39 0.15
N ILE A 144 13.28 2.40 -0.73
CA ILE A 144 12.65 2.22 -2.05
C ILE A 144 13.48 1.31 -2.94
N MET A 145 14.80 1.47 -2.92
CA MET A 145 15.72 0.66 -3.74
C MET A 145 15.74 -0.81 -3.32
N GLU A 146 15.63 -1.08 -2.02
CA GLU A 146 15.66 -2.43 -1.45
C GLU A 146 14.30 -3.13 -1.53
N HIS A 147 13.22 -2.42 -1.18
CA HIS A 147 11.91 -3.04 -1.03
C HIS A 147 10.95 -2.74 -2.19
N GLY A 148 11.25 -1.75 -3.03
CA GLY A 148 10.36 -1.25 -4.08
C GLY A 148 9.22 -0.37 -3.57
N TYR A 149 9.26 0.04 -2.30
CA TYR A 149 8.31 0.94 -1.66
C TYR A 149 8.92 1.58 -0.40
N ILE A 150 8.27 2.62 0.12
CA ILE A 150 8.60 3.27 1.40
C ILE A 150 7.36 3.28 2.30
N LEU A 151 7.60 3.27 3.61
CA LEU A 151 6.59 3.55 4.62
C LEU A 151 6.74 5.00 5.10
N GLU A 152 5.82 5.88 4.72
CA GLU A 152 5.76 7.22 5.27
C GLU A 152 5.31 7.17 6.74
N ASP A 153 5.74 8.15 7.56
CA ASP A 153 5.45 8.14 8.99
C ASP A 153 3.95 8.11 9.30
N TRP A 154 3.15 8.87 8.55
CA TRP A 154 1.68 8.87 8.68
C TRP A 154 1.06 7.50 8.37
N ASP A 155 1.63 6.73 7.43
CA ASP A 155 1.15 5.38 7.09
C ASP A 155 1.49 4.40 8.23
N VAL A 156 2.70 4.49 8.77
CA VAL A 156 3.13 3.70 9.94
C VAL A 156 2.24 4.02 11.14
N GLU A 157 1.97 5.29 11.41
CA GLU A 157 1.11 5.75 12.51
C GLU A 157 -0.32 5.23 12.36
N ASN A 158 -0.92 5.35 11.17
CA ASN A 158 -2.26 4.86 10.89
C ASN A 158 -2.38 3.34 11.10
N ARG A 159 -1.40 2.56 10.61
CA ARG A 159 -1.37 1.11 10.82
C ARG A 159 -1.10 0.74 12.28
N PHE A 160 -0.24 1.49 12.96
CA PHE A 160 0.05 1.27 14.37
C PHE A 160 -1.18 1.53 15.23
N GLN A 161 -1.97 2.56 14.92
CA GLN A 161 -3.22 2.85 15.63
C GLN A 161 -4.20 1.67 15.52
N LYS A 162 -4.38 1.11 14.32
CA LYS A 162 -5.18 -0.12 14.12
C LYS A 162 -4.65 -1.30 14.92
N PHE A 163 -3.33 -1.49 14.92
CA PHE A 163 -2.70 -2.51 15.75
C PHE A 163 -3.00 -2.27 17.23
N TRP A 164 -2.85 -1.05 17.72
CA TRP A 164 -3.04 -0.69 19.12
C TRP A 164 -4.49 -0.88 19.61
N ASP A 165 -5.45 -0.46 18.80
CA ASP A 165 -6.88 -0.61 19.09
C ASP A 165 -7.26 -2.09 19.16
N TRP A 166 -6.81 -2.88 18.19
CA TRP A 166 -7.01 -4.33 18.19
C TRP A 166 -6.26 -5.02 19.34
N TYR A 167 -5.02 -4.63 19.61
CA TYR A 167 -4.14 -5.27 20.58
C TYR A 167 -4.75 -5.25 21.99
N ASN A 168 -5.40 -4.14 22.37
CA ASN A 168 -6.10 -4.04 23.65
C ASN A 168 -7.31 -4.98 23.77
N THR A 169 -7.91 -5.42 22.66
CA THR A 169 -9.07 -6.33 22.67
C THR A 169 -8.71 -7.79 22.95
N ILE A 170 -7.45 -8.19 22.73
CA ILE A 170 -7.02 -9.59 22.81
C ILE A 170 -6.33 -9.95 24.13
N LEU A 171 -6.12 -8.96 24.99
CA LEU A 171 -5.49 -9.14 26.30
C LEU A 171 -6.43 -9.91 27.23
N GLU A 172 -5.88 -10.89 27.94
CA GLU A 172 -6.61 -11.76 28.88
C GLU A 172 -6.47 -11.22 30.32
N ASN A 173 -7.24 -11.75 31.28
CA ASN A 173 -7.09 -11.50 32.72
C ASN A 173 -7.16 -10.02 33.14
N GLU A 174 -8.10 -9.27 32.56
CA GLU A 174 -8.28 -7.83 32.83
C GLU A 174 -7.01 -6.99 32.59
N MET A 175 -6.05 -7.51 31.81
CA MET A 175 -4.86 -6.77 31.43
C MET A 175 -5.21 -5.66 30.46
N LYS A 176 -4.55 -4.52 30.64
CA LYS A 176 -4.69 -3.36 29.77
C LYS A 176 -3.33 -2.83 29.39
N ALA A 177 -3.10 -2.62 28.10
CA ALA A 177 -1.93 -1.92 27.62
C ALA A 177 -2.16 -0.41 27.82
N ILE A 178 -1.22 0.26 28.47
CA ILE A 178 -1.37 1.64 28.91
C ILE A 178 -0.41 2.59 28.21
N HIS A 179 0.75 2.09 27.77
CA HIS A 179 1.76 2.91 27.14
C HIS A 179 2.64 2.10 26.19
N VAL A 180 3.23 2.80 25.22
CA VAL A 180 4.09 2.23 24.19
C VAL A 180 5.40 3.02 24.20
N LYS A 181 6.53 2.32 24.37
CA LYS A 181 7.85 2.95 24.29
C LYS A 181 8.16 3.34 22.85
N LYS A 182 8.96 4.39 22.65
CA LYS A 182 9.38 4.86 21.31
C LYS A 182 9.96 3.76 20.42
N LEU A 183 10.69 2.81 21.00
CA LEU A 183 11.29 1.70 20.26
C LEU A 183 10.23 0.78 19.61
N ALA A 184 9.02 0.72 20.16
CA ALA A 184 7.95 -0.11 19.60
C ALA A 184 7.52 0.35 18.21
N ILE A 185 7.41 1.66 17.95
CA ILE A 185 7.04 2.18 16.62
C ILE A 185 8.08 1.81 15.58
N LYS A 186 9.37 1.89 15.95
CA LYS A 186 10.46 1.46 15.09
C LYS A 186 10.37 -0.04 14.77
N LEU A 187 10.26 -0.89 15.80
CA LEU A 187 10.11 -2.34 15.62
C LEU A 187 8.86 -2.70 14.81
N PHE A 188 7.77 -1.95 15.00
CA PHE A 188 6.55 -2.11 14.23
C PHE A 188 6.79 -1.78 12.75
N ARG A 189 7.44 -0.66 12.43
CA ARG A 189 7.85 -0.31 11.06
C ARG A 189 8.70 -1.40 10.43
N ASP A 190 9.69 -1.93 11.16
CA ASP A 190 10.56 -3.00 10.68
C ASP A 190 9.75 -4.28 10.37
N LEU A 191 8.73 -4.59 11.18
CA LEU A 191 7.80 -5.69 10.94
C LEU A 191 6.90 -5.46 9.71
N LEU A 192 6.53 -4.22 9.39
CA LEU A 192 5.73 -3.91 8.18
C LEU A 192 6.50 -4.18 6.87
N TYR A 193 7.83 -4.26 6.91
CA TYR A 193 8.64 -4.68 5.77
C TYR A 193 8.71 -6.21 5.57
N LYS A 194 8.21 -7.01 6.52
CA LYS A 194 8.31 -8.47 6.49
C LYS A 194 7.05 -9.10 5.94
N GLU A 195 7.09 -9.38 4.64
CA GLU A 195 5.95 -9.89 3.85
C GLU A 195 5.65 -11.39 4.07
N THR A 196 6.54 -12.17 4.70
CA THR A 196 6.37 -13.63 4.83
C THR A 196 6.28 -14.13 6.29
N GLU A 197 5.51 -15.20 6.49
CA GLU A 197 5.31 -15.85 7.79
C GLU A 197 6.65 -16.28 8.44
N ASP A 198 7.61 -16.74 7.64
CA ASP A 198 8.93 -17.15 8.12
C ASP A 198 9.76 -15.99 8.70
N LEU A 199 9.50 -14.76 8.27
CA LEU A 199 10.19 -13.57 8.79
C LEU A 199 9.60 -13.07 10.11
N LEU A 200 8.35 -13.42 10.44
CA LEU A 200 7.70 -13.11 11.73
C LEU A 200 8.10 -14.08 12.86
N ARG A 201 8.86 -15.14 12.55
CA ARG A 201 9.21 -16.23 13.49
C ARG A 201 10.37 -15.92 14.43
N ARG A 202 11.25 -14.95 14.13
CA ARG A 202 12.59 -14.90 14.75
C ARG A 202 12.65 -14.35 16.17
N GLU A 203 12.14 -13.16 16.46
CA GLU A 203 12.15 -12.58 17.82
C GLU A 203 11.45 -11.21 17.86
N GLU A 204 11.39 -10.51 16.72
CA GLU A 204 10.97 -9.10 16.65
C GLU A 204 9.53 -8.83 17.14
N VAL A 205 8.59 -9.76 16.92
CA VAL A 205 7.24 -9.63 17.51
C VAL A 205 7.31 -9.68 19.04
N VAL A 206 8.19 -10.51 19.60
CA VAL A 206 8.41 -10.58 21.04
C VAL A 206 9.03 -9.26 21.53
N GLU A 207 10.04 -8.74 20.81
CA GLU A 207 10.66 -7.47 21.13
C GLU A 207 9.65 -6.32 21.12
N LEU A 208 8.78 -6.26 20.11
CA LEU A 208 7.69 -5.30 20.01
C LEU A 208 6.77 -5.37 21.24
N ILE A 209 6.30 -6.56 21.60
CA ILE A 209 5.36 -6.76 22.72
C ILE A 209 6.02 -6.38 24.06
N ILE A 210 7.32 -6.61 24.24
CA ILE A 210 8.08 -6.20 25.44
C ILE A 210 8.23 -4.68 25.54
N GLN A 211 8.12 -3.95 24.43
CA GLN A 211 8.10 -2.48 24.44
C GLN A 211 6.74 -1.88 24.83
N ILE A 212 5.71 -2.71 25.03
CA ILE A 212 4.39 -2.29 25.49
C ILE A 212 4.34 -2.41 27.02
N GLU A 213 3.83 -1.37 27.67
CA GLU A 213 3.63 -1.33 29.12
C GLU A 213 2.18 -1.64 29.47
N TYR A 214 2.01 -2.43 30.53
CA TYR A 214 0.72 -2.93 31.00
C TYR A 214 0.42 -2.42 32.40
N GLN A 215 -0.86 -2.24 32.71
CA GLN A 215 -1.32 -1.82 34.04
C GLN A 215 -0.96 -2.85 35.13
N ASN A 216 -1.08 -4.14 34.80
CA ASN A 216 -0.73 -5.25 35.67
C ASN A 216 0.54 -5.92 35.12
N ARG A 217 1.42 -6.40 36.00
CA ARG A 217 2.62 -7.13 35.57
C ARG A 217 2.20 -8.44 34.92
N TRP A 218 2.81 -8.76 33.78
CA TRP A 218 2.71 -10.10 33.19
C TRP A 218 3.36 -11.10 34.15
N GLY A 219 2.57 -11.96 34.78
CA GLY A 219 3.12 -13.08 35.54
C GLY A 219 3.78 -14.06 34.57
N VAL A 220 4.91 -14.66 34.97
CA VAL A 220 5.64 -15.66 34.17
C VAL A 220 6.03 -16.87 35.02
N ASP A 221 5.47 -16.96 36.22
CA ASP A 221 5.89 -17.90 37.25
C ASP A 221 5.11 -19.21 37.13
N THR A 222 3.90 -19.16 36.61
CA THR A 222 3.04 -20.32 36.37
C THR A 222 3.11 -20.83 34.92
N GLN A 223 2.73 -22.09 34.71
CA GLN A 223 2.64 -22.65 33.36
C GLN A 223 1.55 -21.98 32.53
N GLU A 224 0.42 -21.64 33.16
CA GLU A 224 -0.71 -20.97 32.53
C GLU A 224 -0.33 -19.59 31.99
N GLU A 225 0.43 -18.81 32.76
CA GLU A 225 0.98 -17.52 32.37
C GLU A 225 1.94 -17.60 31.18
N LYS A 226 2.82 -18.60 31.17
CA LYS A 226 3.74 -18.87 30.05
C LYS A 226 2.97 -19.24 28.78
N ASP A 227 1.90 -20.03 28.93
CA ASP A 227 1.06 -20.42 27.80
C ASP A 227 0.22 -19.23 27.29
N ALA A 228 -0.25 -18.35 28.17
CA ALA A 228 -0.90 -17.09 27.78
C ALA A 228 0.04 -16.17 26.98
N TRP A 229 1.30 -16.05 27.40
CA TRP A 229 2.32 -15.29 26.66
C TRP A 229 2.54 -15.83 25.24
N LYS A 230 2.68 -17.16 25.11
CA LYS A 230 2.82 -17.81 23.80
C LYS A 230 1.60 -17.58 22.91
N ARG A 231 0.38 -17.70 23.48
CA ARG A 231 -0.87 -17.41 22.75
C ARG A 231 -0.92 -15.97 22.26
N LEU A 232 -0.54 -15.00 23.10
CA LEU A 232 -0.50 -13.59 22.72
C LEU A 232 0.46 -13.34 21.54
N ILE A 233 1.69 -13.85 21.61
CA ILE A 233 2.66 -13.73 20.50
C ILE A 233 2.08 -14.31 19.21
N GLN A 234 1.44 -15.48 19.29
CA GLN A 234 0.84 -16.11 18.12
C GLN A 234 -0.33 -15.30 17.56
N LYS A 235 -1.20 -14.75 18.41
CA LYS A 235 -2.29 -13.85 17.97
C LYS A 235 -1.74 -12.64 17.23
N VAL A 236 -0.66 -12.02 17.74
CA VAL A 236 -0.02 -10.87 17.09
C VAL A 236 0.56 -11.25 15.74
N ARG A 237 1.32 -12.35 15.66
CA ARG A 237 1.87 -12.86 14.39
C ARG A 237 0.76 -13.11 13.37
N GLN A 238 -0.27 -13.84 13.77
CA GLN A 238 -1.38 -14.17 12.90
C GLN A 238 -2.09 -12.90 12.42
N ARG A 239 -2.26 -11.90 13.29
CA ARG A 239 -2.86 -10.62 12.90
C ARG A 239 -2.08 -9.91 11.81
N PHE A 240 -0.75 -9.87 11.88
CA PHE A 240 0.07 -9.29 10.81
C PHE A 240 -0.13 -10.03 9.48
N ILE A 241 -0.29 -11.35 9.51
CA ILE A 241 -0.52 -12.17 8.31
C ILE A 241 -1.92 -11.91 7.75
N ASP A 242 -2.96 -12.10 8.57
CA ASP A 242 -4.38 -11.98 8.18
C ASP A 242 -4.70 -10.60 7.61
N THR A 243 -4.07 -9.56 8.16
CA THR A 243 -4.30 -8.17 7.74
C THR A 243 -3.34 -7.69 6.66
N LYS A 244 -2.46 -8.55 6.14
CA LYS A 244 -1.37 -8.18 5.23
C LYS A 244 -0.62 -6.94 5.75
N GLN A 245 -0.08 -7.05 6.96
CA GLN A 245 0.61 -5.97 7.69
C GLN A 245 -0.27 -4.71 7.84
N PHE A 246 -1.52 -4.90 8.28
CA PHE A 246 -2.51 -3.84 8.55
C PHE A 246 -2.93 -3.01 7.32
N THR A 247 -2.74 -3.55 6.11
CA THR A 247 -3.27 -2.97 4.87
C THR A 247 -4.71 -3.42 4.57
N ARG A 248 -5.15 -4.54 5.17
CA ARG A 248 -6.49 -5.10 5.01
C ARG A 248 -7.16 -5.32 6.38
N GLU A 249 -8.48 -5.12 6.46
CA GLU A 249 -9.24 -5.55 7.64
C GLU A 249 -9.69 -7.01 7.48
N PRO A 250 -9.82 -7.79 8.57
CA PRO A 250 -10.32 -9.16 8.49
C PRO A 250 -11.75 -9.28 7.96
N GLU A 251 -12.54 -8.21 8.11
CA GLU A 251 -13.92 -8.13 7.62
C GLU A 251 -14.02 -7.68 6.15
N ASP A 252 -12.91 -7.27 5.55
CA ASP A 252 -12.91 -6.86 4.15
C ASP A 252 -13.16 -8.10 3.28
N PRO A 253 -14.21 -8.07 2.41
CA PRO A 253 -14.37 -9.12 1.41
C PRO A 253 -13.06 -9.24 0.61
N GLU A 254 -12.72 -10.45 0.16
CA GLU A 254 -11.66 -10.57 -0.86
C GLU A 254 -12.04 -9.61 -1.98
N SER A 255 -11.20 -8.58 -2.18
CA SER A 255 -11.55 -7.52 -3.09
C SER A 255 -11.75 -8.12 -4.48
N ALA A 256 -12.84 -7.75 -5.15
CA ALA A 256 -13.04 -8.08 -6.56
C ALA A 256 -12.16 -7.24 -7.51
N SER A 257 -11.40 -6.28 -6.98
CA SER A 257 -10.21 -5.75 -7.66
C SER A 257 -9.13 -6.82 -7.62
N PRO A 258 -8.35 -7.06 -8.69
CA PRO A 258 -7.55 -8.27 -8.86
C PRO A 258 -6.41 -8.39 -7.83
N GLU A 259 -6.74 -8.78 -6.61
CA GLU A 259 -5.89 -9.56 -5.72
C GLU A 259 -6.15 -11.04 -6.03
N SER A 260 -5.85 -11.46 -7.26
CA SER A 260 -5.73 -12.89 -7.64
C SER A 260 -5.15 -13.04 -9.04
N TYR A 261 -3.84 -12.81 -9.16
CA TYR A 261 -3.05 -13.81 -9.87
C TYR A 261 -2.35 -14.62 -8.78
N GLU A 262 -3.15 -15.41 -8.05
CA GLU A 262 -2.58 -16.57 -7.37
C GLU A 262 -2.02 -17.44 -8.49
N LEU A 263 -0.69 -17.51 -8.55
CA LEU A 263 -0.01 -18.50 -9.38
C LEU A 263 -0.44 -19.86 -8.82
N GLU A 264 -1.23 -20.61 -9.60
CA GLU A 264 -1.18 -22.05 -9.47
C GLU A 264 0.28 -22.45 -9.75
N ASP A 265 0.96 -22.91 -8.70
CA ASP A 265 2.27 -23.55 -8.81
C ASP A 265 2.18 -24.58 -9.93
N SER A 266 2.87 -24.31 -11.04
CA SER A 266 2.98 -25.25 -12.14
C SER A 266 4.09 -26.23 -11.81
N ASP A 267 3.71 -27.49 -11.59
CA ASP A 267 4.59 -28.67 -11.44
C ASP A 267 5.69 -28.76 -12.52
#